data_AF-A0A6V7JFZ8-F1
#
_entry.id   AF-A0A6V7JFZ8-F1
#
_cell.length_a   1.000
_cell.length_b   1.000
_cell.length_c   1.000
_cell.angle_alpha   90.00
_cell.angle_beta   90.00
_cell.angle_gamma   90.00
#
_symmetry.space_group_name_H-M   'P 1'
#
loop_
_entity.id
_entity.type
_entity.pdbx_description
1 polymer ?
#
loop_
_entity_poly.entity_id
_entity_poly.type
_entity_poly.pdbx_seq_one_letter_code
_entity_poly.pdbx_strand_id
1 'polypeptide(L)' 'PNPGPCPDGYMGPPHCKKALCYPNCMNGGNCTAPGVCSCPPGFQGPYCEGGNIKNFPQNK' A
#
# COMPACT_ATOMS: atom_id res chain seq x y z
N PRO A 1 -13.30 27.19 -6.35
CA PRO A 1 -13.05 25.89 -7.01
C PRO A 1 -13.40 24.75 -6.04
N ASN A 2 -14.56 24.10 -6.26
CA ASN A 2 -14.90 22.91 -5.50
C ASN A 2 -13.96 21.80 -5.98
N PRO A 3 -13.08 21.27 -5.12
CA PRO A 3 -12.24 20.14 -5.49
C PRO A 3 -13.21 19.00 -5.79
N GLY A 4 -13.18 18.51 -7.02
CA GLY A 4 -14.02 17.39 -7.43
C GLY A 4 -13.78 16.17 -6.56
N PRO A 5 -14.64 15.14 -6.67
CA PRO A 5 -14.37 13.86 -6.02
C PRO A 5 -13.00 13.33 -6.44
N CYS A 6 -12.31 12.66 -5.52
CA CYS A 6 -11.01 12.08 -5.79
C CYS A 6 -11.10 10.98 -6.87
N PRO A 7 -10.02 10.75 -7.63
CA PRO A 7 -9.95 9.61 -8.54
C PRO A 7 -10.14 8.30 -7.78
N ASP A 8 -10.64 7.28 -8.47
CA ASP A 8 -10.96 5.97 -7.88
C ASP A 8 -9.81 5.43 -7.04
N GLY A 9 -10.14 5.08 -5.80
CA GLY A 9 -9.16 4.55 -4.85
C GLY A 9 -8.37 5.62 -4.09
N TYR A 10 -8.68 6.90 -4.17
CA TYR A 10 -8.07 7.93 -3.32
C TYR A 10 -9.12 8.68 -2.48
N MET A 11 -8.72 9.12 -1.28
CA MET A 11 -9.55 9.87 -0.35
C MET A 11 -8.79 11.08 0.21
N GLY A 12 -9.53 12.03 0.78
CA GLY A 12 -8.99 13.27 1.36
C GLY A 12 -8.93 14.44 0.37
N PRO A 13 -10.05 14.89 -0.21
CA PRO A 13 -10.10 16.12 -1.00
C PRO A 13 -9.63 17.33 -0.15
N PRO A 14 -9.05 18.38 -0.76
CA PRO A 14 -8.76 18.56 -2.19
C PRO A 14 -7.56 17.77 -2.72
N HIS A 15 -6.69 17.25 -1.85
CA HIS A 15 -5.37 16.79 -2.27
C HIS A 15 -5.30 15.30 -2.59
N CYS A 16 -6.33 14.52 -2.22
CA CYS A 16 -6.45 13.09 -2.51
C CYS A 16 -5.18 12.30 -2.18
N LYS A 17 -4.47 12.68 -1.11
CA LYS A 17 -3.16 12.10 -0.75
C LYS A 17 -3.25 10.72 -0.11
N LYS A 18 -4.45 10.28 0.26
CA LYS A 18 -4.65 9.05 1.01
C LYS A 18 -5.22 7.99 0.08
N ALA A 19 -4.40 7.02 -0.32
CA ALA A 19 -4.85 5.89 -1.12
C ALA A 19 -5.73 4.94 -0.27
N LEU A 20 -6.81 4.44 -0.86
CA LEU A 20 -7.61 3.35 -0.34
C LEU A 20 -6.86 2.04 -0.54
N CYS A 21 -6.27 1.51 0.53
CA CYS A 21 -5.82 0.12 0.52
C CYS A 21 -6.96 -0.79 0.93
N TYR A 22 -7.59 -1.36 -0.09
CA TYR A 22 -8.50 -2.48 0.08
C TYR A 22 -8.16 -3.56 -0.96
N PRO A 23 -7.89 -4.80 -0.53
CA PRO A 23 -7.64 -5.27 0.85
C PRO A 23 -6.54 -4.49 1.57
N ASN A 24 -6.62 -4.45 2.90
CA ASN A 24 -5.58 -3.78 3.69
C ASN A 24 -4.26 -4.55 3.59
N CYS A 25 -3.15 -3.81 3.53
CA CYS A 25 -1.82 -4.43 3.64
C CYS A 25 -1.68 -5.06 5.04
N MET A 26 -1.20 -6.29 5.08
CA MET A 26 -0.89 -7.02 6.31
C MET A 26 0.56 -6.79 6.73
N ASN A 27 0.91 -7.25 7.94
CA ASN A 27 2.28 -7.29 8.44
C ASN A 27 3.02 -5.94 8.43
N GLY A 28 2.29 -4.83 8.56
CA GLY A 28 2.88 -3.49 8.53
C GLY A 28 3.23 -2.98 7.12
N GLY A 29 2.70 -3.61 6.07
CA GLY A 29 2.78 -3.10 4.69
C GLY A 29 2.24 -1.68 4.57
N ASN A 30 2.90 -0.85 3.76
CA ASN A 30 2.49 0.53 3.53
C ASN A 30 1.74 0.67 2.20
N CYS A 31 0.57 1.30 2.24
CA CYS A 31 -0.22 1.54 1.04
C CYS A 31 0.39 2.67 0.22
N THR A 32 1.00 2.34 -0.92
CA THR A 32 1.60 3.33 -1.81
C THR A 32 0.64 3.77 -2.91
N ALA A 33 -0.29 2.90 -3.30
CA ALA A 33 -1.34 3.19 -4.26
C ALA A 33 -2.59 2.34 -3.96
N PRO A 34 -3.74 2.61 -4.60
CA PRO A 34 -4.96 1.88 -4.34
C PRO A 34 -4.79 0.40 -4.69
N GLY A 35 -4.94 -0.47 -3.70
CA GLY A 35 -4.69 -1.91 -3.84
C GLY A 35 -3.21 -2.30 -4.03
N VAL A 36 -2.26 -1.37 -3.84
CA VAL A 36 -0.82 -1.64 -3.94
C VAL A 36 -0.15 -1.46 -2.58
N CYS A 37 0.45 -2.54 -2.10
CA CYS A 37 1.16 -2.60 -0.84
C CYS A 37 2.68 -2.66 -1.03
N SER A 38 3.39 -1.78 -0.33
CA SER A 38 4.84 -1.87 -0.14
C SER A 38 5.13 -2.68 1.11
N CYS A 39 5.65 -3.88 0.93
CA CYS A 39 5.88 -4.81 2.03
C CYS A 39 7.22 -4.56 2.72
N PRO A 40 7.26 -4.58 4.07
CA PRO A 40 8.52 -4.54 4.78
C PRO A 40 9.35 -5.80 4.46
N PRO A 41 10.68 -5.71 4.59
CA PRO A 41 11.56 -6.83 4.35
C PRO A 41 11.23 -7.93 5.37
N GLY A 42 10.77 -9.08 4.88
CA GLY A 42 10.09 -10.07 5.73
C GLY A 42 8.89 -10.69 5.03
N PHE A 43 8.23 -9.88 4.21
CA PHE A 43 6.89 -10.15 3.71
C PHE A 43 6.81 -9.99 2.20
N GLN A 44 5.93 -10.77 1.59
CA GLN A 44 5.71 -10.83 0.15
C GLN A 44 4.23 -11.13 -0.13
N GLY A 45 3.81 -10.83 -1.35
CA GLY A 45 2.45 -11.01 -1.82
C GLY A 45 1.74 -9.67 -2.01
N PRO A 46 0.61 -9.65 -2.74
CA PRO A 46 -0.10 -8.42 -3.09
C PRO A 46 -0.54 -7.61 -1.88
N TYR A 47 -0.79 -8.26 -0.75
CA TYR A 47 -1.20 -7.62 0.50
C TYR A 47 -0.19 -7.86 1.63
N CYS A 48 1.04 -8.24 1.30
CA CYS A 48 2.06 -8.63 2.29
C CYS A 48 1.57 -9.75 3.21
N GLU A 49 0.70 -10.63 2.71
CA GLU A 49 0.11 -11.73 3.49
C GLU A 49 1.06 -12.91 3.66
N GLY A 50 2.02 -13.06 2.74
CA GLY A 50 3.04 -14.11 2.78
C GLY A 50 4.28 -13.67 3.54
N GLY A 51 4.82 -14.56 4.38
CA GLY A 51 6.08 -14.33 5.11
C GLY A 51 6.98 -15.55 5.03
N ASN A 52 7.83 -15.63 4.00
CA ASN A 52 8.89 -16.66 3.94
C ASN A 52 10.15 -16.17 3.17
N ILE A 53 10.67 -14.99 3.51
CA ILE A 53 11.94 -14.52 2.94
C ILE A 53 13.14 -15.05 3.74
N LYS A 54 13.38 -16.36 3.67
CA LYS A 54 14.68 -16.92 4.08
C LYS A 54 15.79 -16.72 3.02
N ASN A 55 15.59 -15.87 2.00
CA ASN A 55 16.47 -15.79 0.82
C ASN A 55 16.53 -14.45 0.06
N PHE A 56 16.10 -13.30 0.62
CA PHE A 56 16.42 -12.01 -0.02
C PHE A 56 17.58 -11.33 0.73
N PRO A 57 18.73 -11.09 0.07
CA PRO A 57 19.74 -10.22 0.67
C PRO A 57 19.09 -8.85 0.80
N GLN A 58 18.84 -8.42 2.03
CA GLN A 58 18.57 -7.03 2.33
C GLN A 58 19.88 -6.31 2.03
N ASN A 59 20.03 -5.90 0.76
CA ASN A 59 21.20 -5.21 0.25
C ASN A 59 21.30 -3.89 1.02
N LYS A 60 22.15 -3.88 2.05
CA LYS A 60 22.49 -2.70 2.82
C LYS A 60 23.93 -2.79 3.26
#